data_AF-A0A857EWB5-F1
#
_entry.id   AF-A0A857EWB5-F1
#
_cell.length_a   1.000
_cell.length_b   1.000
_cell.length_c   1.000
_cell.angle_alpha   90.00
_cell.angle_beta   90.00
_cell.angle_gamma   90.00
#
_symmetry.space_group_name_H-M   'P 1'
#
loop_
_entity.id
_entity.type
_entity.pdbx_description
1 polymer ?
#
loop_
_entity_poly.entity_id
_entity_poly.type
_entity_poly.pdbx_seq_one_letter_code
_entity_poly.pdbx_strand_id
1 'polypeptide(L)' 'MNSILTLSHQQIIATLCGTDNSVIVSKIIDNRLTPNEIEELCGLISNEFMLNGITEDFEPTEYGKELEELLDVVNRMRLK' A
#
# COMPACT_ATOMS: atom_id res chain seq x y z
N MET A 1 11.58 -5.24 16.38
CA MET A 1 11.46 -4.76 14.99
C MET A 1 9.97 -4.65 14.72
N ASN A 2 9.38 -3.48 14.93
CA ASN A 2 7.98 -3.21 14.56
C ASN A 2 7.98 -2.95 13.06
N SER A 3 7.92 -4.02 12.26
CA SER A 3 7.82 -3.86 10.81
C SER A 3 6.48 -3.21 10.51
N ILE A 4 6.53 -1.94 10.08
CA ILE A 4 5.38 -1.13 9.68
C ILE A 4 4.64 -1.77 8.49
N LEU A 5 5.33 -2.65 7.74
CA LEU A 5 4.81 -3.43 6.63
C LEU A 5 4.94 -4.93 6.91
N THR A 6 3.90 -5.70 6.59
CA THR A 6 3.95 -7.18 6.54
C THR A 6 4.57 -7.62 5.22
N LEU A 7 5.00 -8.90 5.14
CA LEU A 7 5.48 -9.49 3.89
C LEU A 7 4.43 -9.40 2.76
N SER A 8 3.15 -9.59 3.09
CA SER A 8 2.05 -9.40 2.15
C SER A 8 2.01 -7.97 1.61
N HIS A 9 2.10 -6.95 2.47
CA HIS A 9 2.09 -5.55 2.03
C HIS A 9 3.26 -5.25 1.09
N GLN A 10 4.44 -5.82 1.33
CA GLN A 10 5.59 -5.65 0.44
C GLN A 10 5.34 -6.28 -0.93
N GLN A 11 4.70 -7.46 -0.98
CA GLN A 11 4.32 -8.12 -2.24
C GLN A 11 3.26 -7.33 -3.00
N ILE A 12 2.27 -6.78 -2.31
CA ILE A 12 1.22 -5.94 -2.89
C ILE A 12 1.84 -4.70 -3.55
N ILE A 13 2.69 -3.97 -2.82
CA ILE A 13 3.41 -2.83 -3.38
C ILE A 13 4.27 -3.25 -4.58
N ALA A 14 4.95 -4.40 -4.47
CA ALA A 14 5.76 -4.96 -5.54
C ALA A 14 4.96 -5.18 -6.83
N THR A 15 3.73 -5.69 -6.70
CA THR A 15 2.80 -5.88 -7.81
C THR A 15 2.29 -4.55 -8.37
N LEU A 16 1.94 -3.59 -7.50
CA LEU A 16 1.34 -2.32 -7.91
C LEU A 16 2.31 -1.34 -8.60
N CYS A 17 3.53 -1.22 -8.07
CA CYS A 17 4.52 -0.25 -8.57
C CYS A 17 5.47 -0.85 -9.64
N GLY A 18 5.41 -2.15 -9.95
CA GLY A 18 6.26 -2.80 -10.95
C GLY A 18 7.70 -3.12 -10.51
N THR A 19 8.59 -3.40 -11.47
CA THR A 19 9.85 -4.16 -11.30
C THR A 19 10.93 -3.51 -10.38
N ASP A 20 10.81 -2.24 -9.99
CA ASP A 20 11.85 -1.50 -9.23
C ASP A 20 11.44 -1.14 -7.78
N ASN A 21 10.68 -2.02 -7.16
CA ASN A 21 9.96 -1.74 -5.90
C ASN A 21 10.77 -1.81 -4.60
N SER A 22 12.00 -2.31 -4.66
CA SER A 22 12.90 -2.37 -3.50
C SER A 22 13.17 -0.98 -2.90
N VAL A 23 13.15 0.05 -3.76
CA VAL A 23 13.38 1.45 -3.34
C VAL A 23 12.15 2.02 -2.65
N ILE A 24 10.94 1.78 -3.17
CA ILE A 24 9.69 2.26 -2.56
C ILE A 24 9.48 1.58 -1.20
N VAL A 25 9.65 0.26 -1.14
CA VAL A 25 9.50 -0.52 0.11
C VAL A 25 10.51 -0.09 1.16
N SER A 26 11.78 0.11 0.80
CA SER A 26 12.78 0.62 1.74
C SER A 26 12.46 2.05 2.19
N LYS A 27 11.99 2.92 1.31
CA LYS A 27 11.52 4.27 1.69
C LYS A 27 10.34 4.24 2.65
N ILE A 28 9.41 3.30 2.52
CA ILE A 28 8.30 3.15 3.49
C ILE A 28 8.84 2.72 4.86
N ILE A 29 9.73 1.73 4.89
CA ILE A 29 10.34 1.24 6.14
C ILE A 29 11.15 2.34 6.83
N ASP A 30 11.90 3.13 6.06
CA ASP A 30 12.67 4.28 6.53
C ASP A 30 11.80 5.54 6.78
N ASN A 31 10.51 5.51 6.44
CA ASN A 31 9.61 6.68 6.48
C ASN A 31 10.18 7.89 5.72
N ARG A 32 10.73 7.65 4.53
CA ARG A 32 11.40 8.62 3.64
C ARG A 32 10.66 8.84 2.32
N LEU A 33 9.42 8.39 2.21
CA LEU A 33 8.58 8.70 1.05
C LEU A 33 8.32 10.20 0.98
N THR A 34 8.38 10.74 -0.23
CA THR A 34 7.94 12.11 -0.49
C THR A 34 6.41 12.19 -0.56
N PRO A 35 5.79 13.37 -0.34
CA PRO A 35 4.34 13.53 -0.44
C PRO A 35 3.78 13.05 -1.78
N ASN A 36 4.48 13.33 -2.88
CA ASN A 36 4.08 12.85 -4.21
C ASN A 36 4.09 11.33 -4.30
N GLU A 37 5.13 10.65 -3.78
CA GLU A 37 5.19 9.19 -3.78
C GLU A 37 4.10 8.57 -2.91
N ILE A 38 3.75 9.20 -1.79
CA ILE A 38 2.64 8.79 -0.92
C ILE A 38 1.32 8.90 -1.69
N GLU A 39 1.09 10.00 -2.41
CA GLU A 39 -0.12 10.19 -3.23
C GLU A 39 -0.21 9.17 -4.36
N GLU A 40 0.91 8.90 -5.06
CA GLU A 40 0.96 7.87 -6.11
C GLU A 40 0.65 6.47 -5.55
N LEU A 41 1.29 6.07 -4.44
CA LEU A 41 1.02 4.80 -3.76
C LEU A 41 -0.44 4.70 -3.31
N CYS A 42 -0.95 5.76 -2.67
CA CYS A 42 -2.33 5.82 -2.20
C CYS A 42 -3.31 5.65 -3.38
N GLY A 43 -3.03 6.29 -4.51
CA GLY A 43 -3.80 6.13 -5.75
C GLY A 43 -3.76 4.71 -6.30
N LEU A 44 -2.57 4.09 -6.36
CA LEU A 44 -2.40 2.71 -6.84
C LEU A 44 -3.14 1.70 -5.95
N ILE A 45 -2.98 1.81 -4.63
CA ILE A 45 -3.65 0.94 -3.65
C ILE A 45 -5.17 1.11 -3.73
N SER A 46 -5.66 2.35 -3.83
CA SER A 46 -7.10 2.63 -3.93
C SER A 46 -7.70 2.08 -5.22
N ASN A 47 -6.98 2.22 -6.34
CA ASN A 47 -7.39 1.69 -7.62
C ASN A 47 -7.45 0.16 -7.59
N GLU A 48 -6.45 -0.49 -7.01
CA GLU A 48 -6.44 -1.94 -6.84
C GLU A 48 -7.54 -2.43 -5.90
N PHE A 49 -7.80 -1.69 -4.82
CA PHE A 49 -8.88 -2.01 -3.90
C PHE A 49 -10.24 -2.00 -4.62
N MET A 50 -10.48 -1.02 -5.49
CA MET A 50 -11.71 -0.97 -6.28
C MET A 50 -11.79 -2.05 -7.36
N LEU A 51 -10.66 -2.50 -7.91
CA LEU A 51 -10.63 -3.50 -8.98
C LEU A 51 -10.66 -4.95 -8.47
N ASN A 52 -9.92 -5.23 -7.40
CA ASN A 52 -9.63 -6.58 -6.93
C ASN A 52 -9.87 -6.74 -5.40
N GLY A 53 -9.96 -5.63 -4.66
CA GLY A 53 -10.15 -5.64 -3.21
C GLY A 53 -11.62 -5.72 -2.76
N ILE A 54 -12.57 -5.47 -3.65
CA ILE A 54 -14.01 -5.52 -3.34
C ILE A 54 -14.72 -6.61 -4.16
N THR A 55 -15.68 -7.26 -3.54
CA THR A 55 -16.59 -8.20 -4.22
C THR A 55 -17.72 -7.45 -4.94
N GLU A 56 -18.51 -8.19 -5.73
CA GLU A 56 -19.72 -7.66 -6.38
C GLU A 56 -20.77 -7.13 -5.37
N ASP A 57 -20.72 -7.60 -4.13
CA ASP A 57 -21.54 -7.12 -3.00
C ASP A 57 -20.94 -5.88 -2.30
N PHE A 58 -19.89 -5.28 -2.86
CA PHE A 58 -19.14 -4.17 -2.24
C PHE A 58 -18.53 -4.52 -0.88
N GLU A 59 -18.31 -5.80 -0.59
CA GLU A 59 -17.62 -6.23 0.62
C GLU A 59 -16.11 -6.35 0.38
N PRO A 60 -15.27 -5.90 1.31
CA PRO A 60 -13.82 -6.06 1.18
C PRO A 60 -13.44 -7.54 1.31
N THR A 61 -12.72 -8.03 0.30
CA THR A 61 -12.11 -9.36 0.33
C THR A 61 -10.98 -9.42 1.35
N GLU A 62 -10.42 -10.61 1.62
CA GLU A 62 -9.20 -10.72 2.43
C GLU A 62 -8.06 -9.86 1.85
N TYR A 63 -7.93 -9.85 0.52
CA TYR A 63 -7.00 -8.97 -0.20
C TYR A 63 -7.37 -7.48 -0.04
N GLY A 64 -8.65 -7.15 -0.11
CA GLY A 64 -9.14 -5.79 0.15
C GLY A 64 -8.78 -5.29 1.55
N LYS A 65 -8.92 -6.13 2.57
CA LYS A 65 -8.53 -5.78 3.95
C LYS A 65 -7.02 -5.49 4.05
N GLU A 66 -6.19 -6.30 3.40
CA GLU A 66 -4.73 -6.05 3.34
C GLU A 66 -4.39 -4.74 2.62
N LEU A 67 -5.12 -4.41 1.55
CA LEU A 67 -4.97 -3.14 0.84
C LEU A 67 -5.40 -1.94 1.71
N GLU A 68 -6.50 -2.07 2.48
CA GLU A 68 -6.95 -1.05 3.43
C GLU A 68 -5.92 -0.83 4.55
N GLU A 69 -5.38 -1.89 5.13
CA GLU A 69 -4.32 -1.79 6.14
C GLU A 69 -3.07 -1.12 5.58
N LEU A 70 -2.68 -1.47 4.36
CA LEU A 70 -1.58 -0.83 3.65
C LEU A 70 -1.84 0.65 3.39
N LEU A 71 -3.05 1.00 2.97
CA LEU A 71 -3.48 2.38 2.73
C LEU A 71 -3.43 3.21 4.02
N ASP A 72 -3.85 2.63 5.15
CA ASP A 72 -3.78 3.29 6.46
C ASP A 72 -2.32 3.54 6.88
N VAL A 73 -1.43 2.56 6.67
CA VAL A 73 0.01 2.72 6.90
C VAL A 73 0.59 3.86 6.06
N VAL A 74 0.27 3.88 4.76
CA VAL A 74 0.73 4.93 3.83
C VAL A 74 0.20 6.30 4.23
N ASN A 75 -1.08 6.40 4.58
CA ASN A 75 -1.70 7.66 5.02
C ASN A 75 -1.16 8.17 6.35
N ARG A 76 -0.81 7.30 7.31
CA ARG A 76 -0.20 7.71 8.57
C ARG A 76 1.15 8.40 8.37
N MET A 77 1.90 8.01 7.34
CA MET A 77 3.16 8.67 6.99
C MET A 77 2.94 10.09 6.45
N ARG A 78 1.76 10.37 5.87
CA ARG A 78 1.38 11.72 5.39
C ARG A 78 1.10 12.71 6.51
N LEU A 79 0.77 12.23 7.71
CA LEU A 79 0.35 13.04 8.86
C LEU A 79 1.51 13.48 9.77
N LYS A 80 2.75 13.12 9.44
CA LYS A 80 3.97 13.49 10.17
C LYS A 80 4.85 14.45 9.38
#